data_AF-A0A7Z7FF83-F1
#
_entry.id   AF-A0A7Z7FF83-F1
#
_cell.length_a   1.000
_cell.length_b   1.000
_cell.length_c   1.000
_cell.angle_alpha   90.00
_cell.angle_beta   90.00
_cell.angle_gamma   90.00
#
_symmetry.space_group_name_H-M   'P 1'
#
loop_
_entity.id
_entity.type
_entity.pdbx_description
1 polymer ?
#
loop_
_entity_poly.entity_id
_entity_poly.type
_entity_poly.pdbx_seq_one_letter_code
_entity_poly.pdbx_strand_id
1 'polypeptide(L)'
;MENLTRSCSTLAALAFLLTGYAAAGAPHSGPHLSPTECRDLAEIKSKAPRTKSQQRSELSALRKAGYNPSPWHDDPHYPANLHAAQRQVDHWFETDCKQLQPQ
;
A
#
# COMPACT_ATOMS: atom_id res chain seq x y z
N MET A 1 -6.96 -51.14 -29.93
CA MET A 1 -6.46 -49.75 -29.89
C MET A 1 -7.07 -49.08 -28.67
N GLU A 2 -6.45 -49.18 -27.49
CA GLU A 2 -7.15 -48.88 -26.21
C GLU A 2 -6.36 -47.97 -25.24
N ASN A 3 -5.21 -47.42 -25.64
CA ASN A 3 -4.28 -46.78 -24.71
C ASN A 3 -4.17 -45.24 -24.83
N LEU A 4 -5.07 -44.56 -25.56
CA LEU A 4 -5.01 -43.09 -25.70
C LEU A 4 -5.92 -42.31 -24.74
N THR A 5 -6.91 -42.94 -24.12
CA THR A 5 -7.92 -42.24 -23.30
C THR A 5 -7.54 -42.04 -21.83
N ARG A 6 -6.57 -42.80 -21.31
CA ARG A 6 -6.21 -42.76 -19.87
C ARG A 6 -5.25 -41.63 -19.48
N SER A 7 -4.48 -41.08 -20.43
CA SER A 7 -3.50 -40.02 -20.15
C SER A 7 -4.05 -38.59 -20.24
N CYS A 8 -5.27 -38.39 -20.78
CA CYS A 8 -5.83 -37.04 -20.89
C CYS A 8 -6.56 -36.59 -19.61
N SER A 9 -7.02 -37.53 -18.78
CA SER A 9 -7.76 -37.21 -17.55
C SER A 9 -6.90 -36.71 -16.39
N THR A 10 -5.60 -37.00 -16.35
CA THR A 10 -4.73 -36.56 -15.24
C THR A 10 -4.25 -35.12 -15.39
N LEU A 11 -4.29 -34.54 -16.60
CA LEU A 11 -3.87 -33.15 -16.83
C LEU A 11 -4.96 -32.12 -16.50
N ALA A 12 -6.24 -32.52 -16.50
CA ALA A 12 -7.35 -31.59 -16.23
C ALA A 12 -7.50 -31.23 -14.74
N ALA A 13 -6.97 -32.05 -13.82
CA ALA A 13 -7.15 -31.84 -12.38
C ALA A 13 -6.14 -30.85 -11.75
N LEU A 14 -5.00 -30.56 -12.41
CA LEU A 14 -3.96 -29.69 -11.82
C LEU A 14 -4.17 -28.19 -12.08
N ALA A 15 -5.07 -27.80 -12.97
CA ALA A 15 -5.23 -26.40 -13.37
C ALA A 15 -6.08 -25.56 -12.39
N PHE A 16 -6.76 -26.19 -11.41
CA PHE A 16 -7.72 -25.49 -10.53
C PHE A 16 -7.15 -24.94 -9.22
N LEU A 17 -5.85 -25.10 -8.95
CA LEU A 17 -5.25 -24.66 -7.66
C LEU A 17 -4.61 -23.26 -7.68
N LEU A 18 -4.76 -22.49 -8.77
CA LEU A 18 -4.17 -21.15 -8.89
C LEU A 18 -5.19 -20.01 -8.83
N THR A 19 -6.33 -20.20 -8.15
CA THR A 19 -7.20 -19.07 -7.78
C THR A 19 -6.58 -18.37 -6.56
N GLY A 20 -5.48 -17.67 -6.82
CA GLY A 20 -4.82 -16.81 -5.86
C GLY A 20 -5.80 -15.74 -5.36
N TYR A 21 -5.95 -15.67 -4.05
CA TYR A 21 -6.77 -14.70 -3.35
C TYR A 21 -6.19 -13.30 -3.58
N ALA A 22 -6.69 -12.58 -4.58
CA ALA A 22 -6.55 -11.14 -4.63
C ALA A 22 -7.50 -10.56 -3.57
N ALA A 23 -7.05 -10.52 -2.32
CA ALA A 23 -7.54 -9.54 -1.36
C ALA A 23 -7.02 -8.16 -1.81
N ALA A 24 -7.47 -7.70 -2.98
CA ALA A 24 -7.49 -6.29 -3.28
C ALA A 24 -8.52 -5.72 -2.31
N GLY A 25 -8.02 -5.13 -1.21
CA GLY A 25 -8.87 -4.43 -0.25
C GLY A 25 -9.86 -3.57 -1.01
N ALA A 26 -11.15 -3.72 -0.69
CA ALA A 26 -12.21 -2.96 -1.33
C ALA A 26 -11.80 -1.48 -1.41
N PRO A 27 -12.01 -0.80 -2.55
CA PRO A 27 -11.72 0.62 -2.66
C PRO A 27 -12.50 1.31 -1.54
N HIS A 28 -11.79 1.82 -0.56
CA HIS A 28 -12.41 2.57 0.52
C HIS A 28 -12.97 3.82 -0.14
N SER A 29 -14.30 3.96 -0.19
CA SER A 29 -14.98 5.07 -0.87
C SER A 29 -14.84 6.42 -0.14
N GLY A 30 -13.83 6.56 0.71
CA GLY A 30 -13.52 7.75 1.49
C GLY A 30 -12.04 8.12 1.39
N PRO A 31 -11.64 9.30 1.89
CA PRO A 31 -10.26 9.76 1.85
C PRO A 31 -9.31 8.73 2.45
N HIS A 32 -8.16 8.51 1.80
CA HIS A 32 -7.10 7.65 2.30
C HIS A 32 -6.43 8.28 3.54
N LEU A 33 -6.28 9.60 3.51
CA LEU A 33 -5.72 10.40 4.60
C LEU A 33 -6.83 10.98 5.49
N SER A 34 -6.65 10.86 6.79
CA SER A 34 -7.49 11.54 7.78
C SER A 34 -7.17 13.04 7.83
N PRO A 35 -8.10 13.89 8.32
CA PRO A 35 -7.83 15.31 8.49
C PRO A 35 -6.59 15.63 9.35
N THR A 36 -6.31 14.80 10.35
CA THR A 36 -5.09 14.93 11.17
C THR A 36 -3.83 14.57 10.40
N GLU A 37 -3.85 13.49 9.61
CA GLU A 37 -2.71 13.15 8.75
C GLU A 37 -2.45 14.25 7.72
N CYS A 38 -3.49 14.84 7.13
CA CYS A 38 -3.36 15.96 6.21
C CYS A 38 -2.68 17.18 6.83
N ARG A 39 -3.12 17.62 8.02
CA ARG A 39 -2.50 18.75 8.72
C ARG A 39 -1.04 18.46 9.06
N ASP A 40 -0.77 17.29 9.63
CA ASP A 40 0.58 16.92 10.06
C ASP A 40 1.54 16.78 8.87
N LEU A 41 1.09 16.22 7.74
CA LEU A 41 1.86 16.14 6.49
C LEU A 41 2.13 17.51 5.87
N ALA A 42 1.20 18.46 5.97
CA ALA A 42 1.41 19.84 5.51
C ALA A 42 2.50 20.53 6.32
N GLU A 43 2.50 20.36 7.65
CA GLU A 43 3.55 20.87 8.54
C GLU A 43 4.92 20.24 8.23
N ILE A 44 4.96 18.93 7.99
CA ILE A 44 6.19 18.23 7.55
C ILE A 44 6.74 18.83 6.25
N LYS A 45 5.87 19.04 5.24
CA LYS A 45 6.27 19.61 3.94
C LYS A 45 6.78 21.04 4.06
N SER A 46 6.32 21.80 5.05
CA SER A 46 6.79 23.17 5.35
C SER A 46 8.21 23.24 5.94
N LYS A 47 8.88 22.10 6.15
CA LYS A 47 10.21 21.98 6.76
C LYS A 47 10.27 22.50 8.21
N ALA A 48 9.13 22.53 8.90
CA ALA A 48 9.08 22.82 10.33
C ALA A 48 9.77 21.69 11.14
N PRO A 49 10.27 21.99 12.36
CA PRO A 49 10.79 20.95 13.25
C PRO A 49 9.75 19.86 13.50
N ARG A 50 10.12 18.60 13.26
CA ARG A 50 9.18 17.49 13.40
C ARG A 50 8.86 17.17 14.85
N THR A 51 7.57 17.05 15.17
CA THR A 51 7.11 16.50 16.44
C THR A 51 6.94 14.98 16.37
N LYS A 52 6.97 14.31 17.52
CA LYS A 52 6.64 12.86 17.60
C LYS A 52 5.23 12.55 17.05
N SER A 53 4.30 13.49 17.13
CA SER A 53 2.95 13.30 16.59
C SER A 53 2.95 13.25 15.07
N GLN A 54 3.60 14.23 14.43
CA GLN A 54 3.71 14.30 12.98
C GLN A 54 4.42 13.06 12.40
N GLN A 55 5.47 12.58 13.07
CA GLN A 55 6.17 11.36 12.66
C GLN A 55 5.24 10.12 12.71
N ARG A 56 4.37 10.02 13.72
CA ARG A 56 3.38 8.94 13.79
C ARG A 56 2.34 9.05 12.69
N SER A 57 1.91 10.27 12.36
CA SER A 57 0.97 10.52 11.27
C SER A 57 1.56 10.16 9.91
N GLU A 58 2.82 10.52 9.65
CA GLU A 58 3.55 10.09 8.45
C GLU A 58 3.68 8.56 8.37
N LEU A 59 4.07 7.92 9.48
CA LEU A 59 4.18 6.45 9.51
C LEU A 59 2.83 5.75 9.30
N SER A 60 1.75 6.31 9.86
CA SER A 60 0.38 5.84 9.62
C SER A 60 0.03 5.91 8.12
N ALA A 61 0.28 7.05 7.49
CA ALA A 61 0.03 7.26 6.07
C ALA A 61 0.85 6.31 5.19
N LEU A 62 2.14 6.13 5.50
CA LEU A 62 3.01 5.20 4.78
C LEU A 62 2.52 3.75 4.88
N ARG A 63 2.07 3.31 6.06
CA ARG A 63 1.51 1.96 6.26
C ARG A 63 0.22 1.76 5.48
N LYS A 64 -0.66 2.77 5.43
CA LYS A 64 -1.85 2.74 4.55
C LYS A 64 -1.46 2.63 3.08
N ALA A 65 -0.37 3.29 2.68
CA ALA A 65 0.22 3.23 1.34
C ALA A 65 0.99 1.93 1.04
N GLY A 66 0.98 0.95 1.95
CA GLY A 66 1.60 -0.36 1.75
C GLY A 66 3.05 -0.46 2.23
N TYR A 67 3.58 0.55 2.93
CA TYR A 67 4.90 0.43 3.55
C TYR A 67 4.86 -0.54 4.74
N ASN A 68 5.62 -1.62 4.63
CA ASN A 68 5.82 -2.59 5.71
C ASN A 68 7.32 -2.92 5.81
N PRO A 69 8.06 -2.32 6.76
CA PRO A 69 9.48 -2.59 6.90
C PRO A 69 9.72 -4.02 7.39
N SER A 70 10.82 -4.64 6.93
CA SER A 70 11.28 -5.92 7.50
C SER A 70 11.52 -5.77 9.02
N PRO A 71 11.15 -6.77 9.82
CA PRO A 71 11.55 -6.83 11.24
C PRO A 71 13.07 -6.89 11.43
N TRP A 72 13.78 -7.31 10.40
CA TRP A 72 15.23 -7.50 10.37
C TRP A 72 15.90 -6.44 9.48
N HIS A 73 17.16 -6.13 9.73
CA HIS A 73 17.92 -5.10 8.99
C HIS A 73 18.39 -5.53 7.60
N ASP A 74 17.79 -6.57 7.02
CA ASP A 74 18.22 -7.24 5.78
C ASP A 74 17.23 -7.06 4.62
N ASP A 75 16.31 -6.08 4.69
CA ASP A 75 15.33 -5.83 3.64
C ASP A 75 16.02 -5.48 2.30
N PRO A 76 16.00 -6.37 1.29
CA PRO A 76 16.67 -6.13 0.02
C PRO A 76 15.98 -5.04 -0.81
N HIS A 77 14.74 -4.67 -0.45
CA HIS A 77 13.95 -3.66 -1.14
C HIS A 77 13.98 -2.31 -0.42
N TYR A 78 14.74 -2.16 0.66
CA TYR A 78 14.97 -0.86 1.27
C TYR A 78 16.03 -0.08 0.46
N PRO A 79 15.81 1.20 0.12
CA PRO A 79 14.66 2.07 0.45
C PRO A 79 13.56 2.12 -0.62
N ALA A 80 13.60 1.27 -1.65
CA ALA A 80 12.65 1.31 -2.77
C ALA A 80 11.18 1.22 -2.33
N ASN A 81 10.86 0.33 -1.39
CA ASN A 81 9.49 0.19 -0.85
C ASN A 81 9.04 1.44 -0.07
N LEU A 82 9.95 2.08 0.68
CA LEU A 82 9.69 3.34 1.36
C LEU A 82 9.37 4.44 0.34
N HIS A 83 10.18 4.57 -0.71
CA HIS A 83 9.97 5.58 -1.76
C HIS A 83 8.67 5.33 -2.55
N ALA A 84 8.30 4.07 -2.78
CA ALA A 84 7.03 3.73 -3.43
C ALA A 84 5.83 4.19 -2.58
N ALA A 85 5.82 3.88 -1.30
CA ALA A 85 4.79 4.33 -0.38
C ALA A 85 4.77 5.85 -0.23
N GLN A 86 5.93 6.51 -0.18
CA GLN A 86 6.02 7.96 -0.08
C GLN A 86 5.36 8.67 -1.28
N ARG A 87 5.61 8.18 -2.51
CA ARG A 87 4.95 8.72 -3.71
C ARG A 87 3.43 8.56 -3.67
N GLN A 88 2.95 7.44 -3.12
CA GLN A 88 1.53 7.20 -2.96
C GLN A 88 0.90 8.16 -1.93
N VAL A 89 1.59 8.39 -0.80
CA VAL A 89 1.17 9.39 0.19
C VAL A 89 1.16 10.79 -0.41
N ASP A 90 2.16 11.14 -1.22
CA ASP A 90 2.20 12.44 -1.90
C ASP A 90 1.02 12.60 -2.87
N HIS A 91 0.68 11.56 -3.63
CA HIS A 91 -0.51 11.56 -4.47
C HIS A 91 -1.79 11.77 -3.64
N TRP A 92 -1.96 11.01 -2.55
CA TRP A 92 -3.12 11.17 -1.66
C TRP A 92 -3.18 12.53 -1.00
N PHE A 93 -2.05 13.13 -0.67
CA PHE A 93 -2.01 14.47 -0.13
C PHE A 93 -2.60 15.49 -1.11
N GLU A 94 -2.28 15.35 -2.39
CA GLU A 94 -2.81 16.22 -3.44
C GLU A 94 -4.31 16.00 -3.69
N THR A 95 -4.79 14.75 -3.63
CA THR A 95 -6.20 14.42 -3.89
C THR A 95 -7.13 14.62 -2.69
N ASP A 96 -6.66 14.31 -1.49
CA ASP A 96 -7.49 14.23 -0.28
C ASP A 96 -7.37 15.49 0.58
N CYS A 97 -6.16 16.05 0.70
CA CYS A 97 -5.89 17.12 1.65
C CYS A 97 -6.09 18.53 1.08
N LYS A 98 -5.92 18.73 -0.23
CA LYS A 98 -6.20 20.03 -0.86
C LYS A 98 -7.66 20.45 -0.73
N GLN A 99 -8.57 19.50 -0.59
CA GLN A 99 -9.99 19.78 -0.32
C GLN A 99 -10.26 20.25 1.11
N LEU A 100 -9.31 20.05 2.03
CA LEU A 100 -9.45 20.35 3.46
C LEU A 100 -8.76 21.65 3.88
N GLN A 101 -8.03 22.32 2.99
CA GLN A 101 -7.43 23.63 3.29
C GLN A 101 -8.44 24.74 2.98
N PRO A 102 -8.79 25.60 3.95
CA PRO A 102 -9.51 26.84 3.65
C PRO A 102 -8.66 27.70 2.71
N GLN A 103 -9.26 28.26 1.66
CA GLN A 103 -8.63 29.30 0.84
C GLN A 103 -8.25 30.53 1.69
#